data_AF-A0A5C8NUC3-F1
#
_entry.id   AF-A0A5C8NUC3-F1
#
_cell.length_a   1.000
_cell.length_b   1.000
_cell.length_c   1.000
_cell.angle_alpha   90.00
_cell.angle_beta   90.00
_cell.angle_gamma   90.00
#
_symmetry.space_group_name_H-M   'P 1'
#
loop_
_entity.id
_entity.type
_entity.pdbx_description
1 polymer ?
#
loop_
_entity_poly.entity_id
_entity_poly.type
_entity_poly.pdbx_seq_one_letter_code
_entity_poly.pdbx_strand_id
1 'polypeptide(L)'
;MTPRAALTRTCAGRASSTLPPATCSPLPMLEAMRRRLRDLMKLIEKQKRKPIYTDFEDDLGNEIPVALPGFGHGTDYAKFRAKAQAFLRAHRDHIAIHRLRMNKSLTAADLAELQRMLAESGVGGAEDLQRAAQESQGLGLFVRSLIGLDRQAAKEALAGFLNGKSLGANQIEFVNLIVEHLTEHGVMDAAMLYESPFTDLTPRGPDGLFSSTQVDELLTAIEQVRLTAIAV
;
A
#
# COMPACT_ATOMS: atom_id res chain seq x y z
N MET A 1 72.16 2.41 17.16
CA MET A 1 70.75 2.61 17.55
C MET A 1 70.10 1.26 17.81
N THR A 2 70.33 0.72 18.99
CA THR A 2 69.46 -0.25 19.67
C THR A 2 68.67 0.53 20.73
N PRO A 3 67.72 -0.07 21.46
CA PRO A 3 66.59 -0.91 21.08
C PRO A 3 65.28 -0.26 21.61
N ARG A 4 64.09 -0.79 21.31
CA ARG A 4 62.90 -0.47 22.12
C ARG A 4 62.11 -1.72 22.45
N ALA A 5 62.40 -2.21 23.65
CA ALA A 5 61.58 -3.14 24.40
C ALA A 5 60.20 -2.52 24.65
N ALA A 6 59.15 -3.33 24.49
CA ALA A 6 57.84 -3.04 25.06
C ALA A 6 57.60 -4.04 26.18
N LEU A 7 57.73 -3.52 27.41
CA LEU A 7 57.34 -4.17 28.65
C LEU A 7 55.86 -4.60 28.60
N THR A 8 55.65 -5.88 28.88
CA THR A 8 54.75 -6.41 29.91
C THR A 8 53.78 -5.40 30.55
N ARG A 9 52.48 -5.57 30.26
CA ARG A 9 51.42 -5.19 31.20
C ARG A 9 50.92 -6.44 31.92
N THR A 10 51.25 -6.45 33.21
CA THR A 10 50.73 -7.31 34.26
C THR A 10 49.24 -7.02 34.46
N CYS A 11 48.38 -8.03 34.30
CA CYS A 11 47.02 -8.01 34.84
C CYS A 11 46.97 -8.99 36.01
N ALA A 12 46.86 -8.44 37.21
CA ALA A 12 46.53 -9.15 38.44
C ALA A 12 44.99 -9.31 38.56
N GLY A 13 44.56 -10.34 39.30
CA GLY A 13 43.16 -10.54 39.73
C GLY A 13 42.56 -11.84 39.16
N ARG A 14 42.87 -13.00 39.75
CA ARG A 14 42.20 -13.64 40.92
C ARG A 14 40.85 -14.28 40.57
N ALA A 15 40.90 -15.62 40.64
CA ALA A 15 39.91 -16.59 41.10
C ALA A 15 38.64 -16.90 40.28
N SER A 16 38.59 -18.19 39.91
CA SER A 16 37.41 -19.08 39.89
C SER A 16 36.39 -18.90 38.78
N SER A 17 36.46 -19.77 37.76
CA SER A 17 35.65 -20.99 37.68
C SER A 17 35.75 -21.57 36.27
N THR A 18 36.19 -22.84 36.19
CA THR A 18 35.88 -23.83 35.12
C THR A 18 35.37 -23.29 33.78
N LEU A 19 36.24 -23.21 32.76
CA LEU A 19 35.84 -23.19 31.35
C LEU A 19 36.61 -24.26 30.54
N PRO A 20 35.95 -25.03 29.67
CA PRO A 20 36.55 -26.06 28.82
C PRO A 20 37.46 -25.48 27.70
N PRO A 21 38.38 -26.29 27.13
CA PRO A 21 39.50 -25.81 26.32
C PRO A 21 39.06 -25.17 25.00
N ALA A 22 39.74 -24.09 24.66
CA ALA A 22 39.62 -23.35 23.41
C ALA A 22 39.68 -24.27 22.19
N THR A 23 38.64 -24.24 21.36
CA THR A 23 38.61 -24.87 20.04
C THR A 23 39.59 -24.12 19.12
N CYS A 24 40.68 -24.79 18.79
CA CYS A 24 41.69 -24.35 17.83
C CYS A 24 41.06 -24.27 16.43
N SER A 25 41.02 -23.07 15.81
CA SER A 25 40.44 -22.92 14.46
C SER A 25 41.31 -23.68 13.44
N PRO A 26 40.72 -24.42 12.47
CA PRO A 26 41.48 -25.25 11.52
C PRO A 26 42.18 -24.46 10.40
N LEU A 27 42.02 -23.12 10.36
CA LEU A 27 42.57 -22.25 9.32
C LEU A 27 44.11 -22.31 9.19
N PRO A 28 44.91 -22.29 10.28
CA PRO A 28 46.36 -22.42 10.17
C PRO A 28 46.78 -23.79 9.60
N MET A 29 46.04 -24.84 9.97
CA MET A 29 46.30 -26.21 9.49
C MET A 29 45.99 -26.35 8.00
N LEU A 30 44.88 -25.80 7.53
CA LEU A 30 44.51 -25.80 6.12
C LEU A 30 45.47 -24.97 5.26
N GLU A 31 45.94 -23.82 5.75
CA GLU A 31 46.91 -23.01 5.02
C GLU A 31 48.29 -23.68 4.94
N ALA A 32 48.72 -24.36 6.02
CA ALA A 32 49.93 -25.18 5.98
C ALA A 32 49.82 -26.33 4.96
N MET A 33 48.66 -26.99 4.90
CA MET A 33 48.39 -28.07 3.96
C MET A 33 48.36 -27.57 2.50
N ARG A 34 47.75 -26.40 2.24
CA ARG A 34 47.72 -25.76 0.90
C ARG A 34 49.12 -25.41 0.41
N ARG A 35 49.97 -24.89 1.29
CA ARG A 35 51.36 -24.56 0.94
C ARG A 35 52.17 -25.80 0.59
N ARG A 36 52.04 -26.88 1.35
CA ARG A 36 52.72 -28.15 1.06
C ARG A 36 52.25 -28.78 -0.26
N LEU A 37 50.94 -28.76 -0.53
CA LEU A 37 50.39 -29.28 -1.79
C LEU A 37 50.84 -28.46 -3.00
N ARG A 38 50.99 -27.14 -2.87
CA ARG A 38 51.43 -26.26 -3.96
C ARG A 38 52.83 -26.63 -4.48
N ASP A 39 53.76 -27.00 -3.61
CA ASP A 39 55.09 -27.40 -4.05
C ASP A 39 55.10 -28.78 -4.72
N LEU A 40 54.24 -29.69 -4.27
CA LEU A 40 54.05 -31.00 -4.89
C LEU A 40 53.34 -30.92 -6.25
N MET A 41 52.44 -29.95 -6.46
CA MET A 41 51.75 -29.75 -7.75
C MET A 41 52.72 -29.45 -8.91
N LYS A 42 53.92 -28.92 -8.63
CA LYS A 42 54.92 -28.63 -9.66
C LYS A 42 55.54 -29.90 -10.26
N LEU A 43 55.40 -31.04 -9.58
CA LEU A 43 55.92 -32.35 -10.01
C LEU A 43 54.91 -33.13 -10.87
N ILE A 44 53.69 -32.61 -11.04
CA ILE A 44 52.70 -33.20 -11.94
C ILE A 44 53.08 -32.80 -13.37
N GLU A 45 53.48 -33.77 -14.19
CA GLU A 45 53.72 -33.56 -15.61
C GLU A 45 52.46 -33.01 -16.28
N LYS A 46 52.58 -31.83 -16.89
CA LYS A 46 51.49 -31.20 -17.63
C LYS A 46 51.26 -31.99 -18.91
N GLN A 47 50.39 -33.00 -18.88
CA GLN A 47 49.83 -33.53 -20.13
C GLN A 47 49.15 -32.35 -20.86
N LYS A 48 49.61 -32.04 -22.08
CA LYS A 48 48.97 -31.06 -22.96
C LYS A 48 47.56 -31.54 -23.27
N ARG A 49 46.58 -31.10 -22.47
CA ARG A 49 45.18 -31.33 -22.76
C ARG A 49 44.80 -30.49 -23.98
N LYS A 50 44.26 -31.14 -25.01
CA LYS A 50 43.73 -30.48 -26.21
C LYS A 50 42.62 -29.53 -25.75
N PRO A 51 42.65 -28.22 -26.09
CA PRO A 51 41.56 -27.33 -25.73
C PRO A 51 40.29 -27.79 -26.48
N ILE A 52 39.27 -28.18 -25.73
CA ILE A 52 37.94 -28.43 -26.28
C ILE A 52 37.25 -27.08 -26.31
N TYR A 53 37.08 -26.51 -27.51
CA TYR A 53 36.19 -25.38 -27.71
C TYR A 53 34.78 -25.93 -27.82
N THR A 54 33.99 -25.77 -26.76
CA THR A 54 32.54 -25.87 -26.85
C THR A 54 32.02 -24.53 -27.33
N ASP A 55 31.73 -24.46 -28.62
CA ASP A 55 30.95 -23.39 -29.22
C ASP A 55 29.49 -23.84 -29.13
N PHE A 56 28.72 -23.21 -28.24
CA PHE A 56 27.29 -23.45 -28.14
C PHE A 56 26.61 -22.23 -28.76
N GLU A 57 25.91 -22.42 -29.88
CA GLU A 57 24.98 -21.40 -30.37
C GLU A 57 23.77 -21.39 -29.41
N ASP A 58 23.55 -20.25 -28.74
CA ASP A 58 22.38 -20.05 -27.89
C ASP A 58 21.13 -19.94 -28.76
N ASP A 59 20.30 -20.98 -28.78
CA ASP A 59 18.96 -20.93 -29.36
C ASP A 59 18.01 -20.27 -28.35
N LEU A 60 17.51 -19.08 -28.69
CA LEU A 60 16.44 -18.41 -27.96
C LEU A 60 15.13 -19.20 -28.15
N GLY A 61 14.84 -20.09 -27.21
CA GLY A 61 13.57 -20.80 -27.14
C GLY A 61 12.38 -19.87 -26.88
N ASN A 62 11.16 -20.37 -27.12
CA ASN A 62 9.94 -19.60 -26.87
C ASN A 62 9.84 -19.14 -25.41
N GLU A 63 9.53 -17.86 -25.23
CA GLU A 63 9.36 -17.25 -23.92
C GLU A 63 8.19 -17.93 -23.17
N ILE A 64 8.49 -18.54 -22.02
CA ILE A 64 7.47 -19.02 -21.09
C ILE A 64 7.27 -17.92 -20.06
N PRO A 65 6.09 -17.28 -19.98
CA PRO A 65 5.82 -16.30 -18.95
C PRO A 65 5.82 -17.00 -17.58
N VAL A 66 6.86 -16.77 -16.79
CA VAL A 66 6.94 -17.24 -15.41
C VAL A 66 6.33 -16.19 -14.51
N ALA A 67 5.16 -16.49 -13.93
CA ALA A 67 4.53 -15.63 -12.94
C ALA A 67 5.39 -15.59 -11.66
N LEU A 68 5.97 -14.43 -11.37
CA LEU A 68 6.75 -14.19 -10.16
C LEU A 68 5.80 -13.85 -9.00
N PRO A 69 5.65 -14.72 -7.98
CA PRO A 69 4.79 -14.42 -6.83
C PRO A 69 5.38 -13.21 -6.08
N GLY A 70 4.61 -12.11 -6.05
CA GLY A 70 4.99 -10.85 -5.39
C GLY A 70 5.23 -9.65 -6.32
N PHE A 71 5.36 -9.85 -7.64
CA PHE A 71 5.66 -8.78 -8.60
C PHE A 71 4.55 -8.50 -9.63
N GLY A 72 3.43 -9.25 -9.61
CA GLY A 72 2.45 -9.24 -10.71
C GLY A 72 1.19 -8.39 -10.56
N HIS A 73 0.86 -7.81 -9.40
CA HIS A 73 -0.50 -7.27 -9.19
C HIS A 73 -0.58 -5.89 -8.51
N GLY A 74 0.40 -5.49 -7.71
CA GLY A 74 0.35 -4.21 -6.98
C GLY A 74 0.59 -3.00 -7.90
N THR A 75 1.54 -3.10 -8.80
CA THR A 75 1.89 -2.04 -9.76
C THR A 75 0.84 -1.85 -10.84
N ASP A 76 0.19 -2.93 -11.28
CA ASP A 76 -0.80 -2.85 -12.36
C ASP A 76 -2.17 -2.40 -11.85
N TYR A 77 -2.55 -2.77 -10.63
CA TYR A 77 -3.79 -2.26 -10.02
C TYR A 77 -3.70 -0.76 -9.68
N ALA A 78 -2.55 -0.28 -9.19
CA ALA A 78 -2.36 1.16 -8.96
C ALA A 78 -2.42 1.97 -10.27
N LYS A 79 -1.83 1.46 -11.36
CA LYS A 79 -1.94 2.05 -12.71
C LYS A 79 -3.38 2.03 -13.21
N PHE A 80 -4.11 0.93 -13.01
CA PHE A 80 -5.53 0.82 -13.33
C PHE A 80 -6.34 1.91 -12.62
N ARG A 81 -6.20 2.05 -11.29
CA ARG A 81 -6.87 3.12 -10.53
C ARG A 81 -6.53 4.51 -11.04
N ALA A 82 -5.26 4.78 -11.34
CA ALA A 82 -4.83 6.07 -11.86
C ALA A 82 -5.43 6.37 -13.25
N LYS A 83 -5.45 5.39 -14.16
CA LYS A 83 -6.10 5.50 -15.48
C LYS A 83 -7.61 5.69 -15.36
N ALA A 84 -8.26 4.94 -14.46
CA ALA A 84 -9.70 5.04 -14.20
C ALA A 84 -10.05 6.43 -13.69
N GLN A 85 -9.28 6.93 -12.73
CA GLN A 85 -9.46 8.27 -12.19
C GLN A 85 -9.28 9.34 -13.28
N ALA A 86 -8.25 9.23 -14.13
CA ALA A 86 -8.02 10.17 -15.23
C ALA A 86 -9.18 10.14 -16.25
N PHE A 87 -9.65 8.95 -16.63
CA PHE A 87 -10.77 8.77 -17.54
C PHE A 87 -12.06 9.37 -16.98
N LEU A 88 -12.40 9.07 -15.73
CA LEU A 88 -13.59 9.58 -15.05
C LEU A 88 -13.53 11.10 -14.88
N ARG A 89 -12.35 11.67 -14.64
CA ARG A 89 -12.16 13.13 -14.57
C ARG A 89 -12.32 13.81 -15.94
N ALA A 90 -11.97 13.14 -17.03
CA ALA A 90 -12.19 13.64 -18.39
C ALA A 90 -13.68 13.59 -18.80
N HIS A 91 -14.47 12.67 -18.23
CA HIS A 91 -15.88 12.46 -18.56
C HIS A 91 -16.85 12.98 -17.49
N ARG A 92 -16.48 14.06 -16.79
CA ARG A 92 -17.29 14.66 -15.71
C ARG A 92 -18.69 15.10 -16.15
N ASP A 93 -18.88 15.36 -17.43
CA ASP A 93 -20.15 15.82 -18.00
C ASP A 93 -21.15 14.66 -18.22
N HIS A 94 -20.70 13.40 -18.10
CA HIS A 94 -21.60 12.26 -18.22
C HIS A 94 -22.58 12.22 -17.04
N ILE A 95 -23.86 12.01 -17.33
CA ILE A 95 -24.96 12.08 -16.35
C ILE A 95 -24.72 11.16 -15.13
N ALA A 96 -24.30 9.92 -15.36
CA ALA A 96 -24.03 8.96 -14.29
C ALA A 96 -22.88 9.42 -13.35
N ILE A 97 -21.81 10.01 -13.91
CA ILE A 97 -20.67 10.53 -13.13
C ILE A 97 -21.08 11.78 -12.37
N HIS A 98 -21.85 12.67 -13.02
CA HIS A 98 -22.39 13.86 -12.39
C HIS A 98 -23.30 13.52 -11.20
N ARG A 99 -24.18 12.52 -11.33
CA ARG A 99 -25.06 12.04 -10.24
C ARG A 99 -24.25 11.55 -9.03
N LEU A 100 -23.20 10.77 -9.28
CA LEU A 100 -22.29 10.30 -8.22
C LEU A 100 -21.62 11.45 -7.47
N ARG A 101 -21.15 12.48 -8.18
CA ARG A 101 -20.51 13.67 -7.58
C ARG A 101 -21.50 14.51 -6.77
N MET A 102 -22.75 14.59 -7.24
CA MET A 102 -23.80 15.39 -6.59
C MET A 102 -24.57 14.64 -5.50
N ASN A 103 -24.04 13.50 -5.03
CA ASN A 103 -24.68 12.64 -4.05
C ASN A 103 -26.16 12.35 -4.38
N LYS A 104 -26.44 12.01 -5.64
CA LYS A 104 -27.78 11.59 -6.09
C LYS A 104 -27.80 10.08 -6.28
N SER A 105 -28.94 9.45 -5.96
CA SER A 105 -29.12 8.01 -6.09
C SER A 105 -28.89 7.55 -7.53
N LEU A 106 -28.14 6.46 -7.67
CA LEU A 106 -27.88 5.82 -8.95
C LEU A 106 -29.01 4.86 -9.33
N THR A 107 -29.37 4.86 -10.61
CA THR A 107 -30.24 3.82 -11.17
C THR A 107 -29.42 2.63 -11.68
N ALA A 108 -30.05 1.46 -11.82
CA ALA A 108 -29.40 0.30 -12.43
C ALA A 108 -28.88 0.57 -13.86
N ALA A 109 -29.58 1.41 -14.63
CA ALA A 109 -29.14 1.85 -15.96
C ALA A 109 -27.87 2.71 -15.88
N ASP A 110 -27.79 3.63 -14.92
CA ASP A 110 -26.59 4.45 -14.73
C ASP A 110 -25.34 3.60 -14.40
N LEU A 111 -25.51 2.53 -13.60
CA LEU A 111 -24.43 1.59 -13.30
C LEU A 111 -24.01 0.77 -14.53
N ALA A 112 -24.96 0.29 -15.33
CA ALA A 112 -24.67 -0.44 -16.55
C ALA A 112 -23.90 0.44 -17.56
N GLU A 113 -24.29 1.71 -17.70
CA GLU A 113 -23.55 2.67 -18.53
C GLU A 113 -22.14 2.95 -17.99
N LEU A 114 -21.97 3.11 -16.67
CA LEU A 114 -20.64 3.27 -16.06
C LEU A 114 -19.74 2.07 -16.34
N GLN A 115 -20.28 0.86 -16.19
CA GLN A 115 -19.55 -0.37 -16.48
C GLN A 115 -19.15 -0.45 -17.95
N ARG A 116 -20.07 -0.12 -18.86
CA ARG A 116 -19.83 -0.10 -20.30
C ARG A 116 -18.75 0.92 -20.68
N MET A 117 -18.85 2.16 -20.21
CA MET A 117 -17.87 3.22 -20.49
C MET A 117 -16.47 2.85 -19.99
N LEU A 118 -16.36 2.31 -18.78
CA LEU A 118 -15.06 1.90 -18.22
C LEU A 118 -14.47 0.72 -19.01
N ALA A 119 -15.29 -0.23 -19.45
CA ALA A 119 -14.82 -1.34 -20.29
C ALA A 119 -14.36 -0.87 -21.69
N GLU A 120 -15.12 0.01 -22.34
CA GLU A 120 -14.80 0.56 -23.67
C GLU A 120 -13.55 1.46 -23.65
N SER A 121 -13.28 2.12 -22.52
CA SER A 121 -12.13 3.03 -22.36
C SER A 121 -10.77 2.34 -22.34
N GLY A 122 -10.71 1.01 -22.16
CA GLY A 122 -9.47 0.25 -22.05
C GLY A 122 -8.63 0.61 -20.81
N VAL A 123 -9.24 1.21 -19.79
CA VAL A 123 -8.59 1.60 -18.54
C VAL A 123 -8.02 0.39 -17.78
N GLY A 124 -8.67 -0.76 -17.88
CA GLY A 124 -8.25 -2.06 -17.32
C GLY A 124 -9.05 -3.22 -17.90
N GLY A 125 -8.69 -4.44 -17.53
CA GLY A 125 -9.42 -5.63 -17.92
C GLY A 125 -10.76 -5.76 -17.19
N ALA A 126 -11.67 -6.60 -17.70
CA ALA A 126 -12.92 -6.90 -17.02
C ALA A 126 -12.70 -7.46 -15.60
N GLU A 127 -11.61 -8.20 -15.39
CA GLU A 127 -11.19 -8.73 -14.09
C GLU A 127 -10.79 -7.63 -13.09
N ASP A 128 -10.09 -6.58 -13.56
CA ASP A 128 -9.71 -5.44 -12.71
C ASP A 128 -10.94 -4.68 -12.21
N LEU A 129 -11.93 -4.49 -13.09
CA LEU A 129 -13.20 -3.85 -12.75
C LEU A 129 -13.99 -4.69 -11.74
N GLN A 130 -14.08 -6.01 -11.95
CA GLN A 130 -14.77 -6.92 -11.04
C GLN A 130 -14.10 -6.93 -9.67
N ARG A 131 -12.77 -7.01 -9.63
CA ARG A 131 -12.00 -6.95 -8.39
C ARG A 131 -12.23 -5.62 -7.67
N ALA A 132 -12.15 -4.49 -8.38
CA ALA A 132 -12.37 -3.18 -7.80
C ALA A 132 -13.79 -3.01 -7.23
N ALA A 133 -14.80 -3.54 -7.93
CA ALA A 133 -16.18 -3.55 -7.46
C ALA A 133 -16.34 -4.41 -6.20
N GLN A 134 -15.69 -5.58 -6.12
CA GLN A 134 -15.73 -6.44 -4.92
C GLN A 134 -15.04 -5.77 -3.72
N GLU A 135 -13.83 -5.23 -3.91
CA GLU A 135 -13.08 -4.54 -2.85
C GLU A 135 -13.82 -3.31 -2.31
N SER A 136 -14.53 -2.57 -3.17
CA SER A 136 -15.25 -1.35 -2.81
C SER A 136 -16.72 -1.58 -2.47
N GLN A 137 -17.18 -2.84 -2.40
CA GLN A 137 -18.58 -3.22 -2.14
C GLN A 137 -19.58 -2.65 -3.16
N GLY A 138 -19.13 -2.40 -4.40
CA GLY A 138 -19.95 -1.92 -5.50
C GLY A 138 -19.17 -1.03 -6.47
N LEU A 139 -19.59 -1.05 -7.75
CA LEU A 139 -18.97 -0.21 -8.78
C LEU A 139 -19.19 1.29 -8.52
N GLY A 140 -20.38 1.68 -8.05
CA GLY A 140 -20.69 3.08 -7.73
C GLY A 140 -19.80 3.64 -6.61
N LEU A 141 -19.58 2.86 -5.55
CA LEU A 141 -18.65 3.21 -4.46
C LEU A 141 -17.21 3.29 -4.95
N PHE A 142 -16.77 2.37 -5.81
CA PHE A 142 -15.46 2.42 -6.43
C PHE A 142 -15.27 3.70 -7.25
N VAL A 143 -16.18 4.00 -8.18
CA VAL A 143 -16.11 5.20 -9.02
C VAL A 143 -16.09 6.46 -8.16
N ARG A 144 -16.94 6.53 -7.12
CA ARG A 144 -16.98 7.66 -6.19
C ARG A 144 -15.67 7.81 -5.41
N SER A 145 -15.03 6.69 -5.04
CA SER A 145 -13.72 6.69 -4.37
C SER A 145 -12.59 7.33 -5.19
N LEU A 146 -12.73 7.37 -6.51
CA LEU A 146 -11.73 7.93 -7.42
C LEU A 146 -11.96 9.41 -7.74
N ILE A 147 -13.22 9.84 -7.83
CA ILE A 147 -13.57 11.19 -8.25
C ILE A 147 -13.86 12.15 -7.11
N GLY A 148 -14.25 11.63 -5.94
CA GLY A 148 -14.70 12.43 -4.81
C GLY A 148 -16.14 12.96 -4.95
N LEU A 149 -16.65 13.56 -3.88
CA LEU A 149 -17.92 14.28 -3.90
C LEU A 149 -17.74 15.76 -4.24
N ASP A 150 -18.80 16.39 -4.74
CA ASP A 150 -18.83 17.84 -4.81
C ASP A 150 -18.97 18.46 -3.41
N ARG A 151 -18.28 19.58 -3.17
CA ARG A 151 -18.28 20.26 -1.86
C ARG A 151 -19.68 20.75 -1.47
N GLN A 152 -20.48 21.22 -2.43
CA GLN A 152 -21.85 21.61 -2.13
C GLN A 152 -22.70 20.39 -1.78
N ALA A 153 -22.58 19.30 -2.54
CA ALA A 153 -23.31 18.07 -2.27
C ALA A 153 -22.97 17.45 -0.91
N ALA A 154 -21.69 17.46 -0.52
CA ALA A 154 -21.26 16.99 0.80
C ALA A 154 -21.84 17.84 1.94
N LYS A 155 -21.87 19.16 1.78
CA LYS A 155 -22.52 20.07 2.74
C LYS A 155 -24.03 19.88 2.80
N GLU A 156 -24.69 19.70 1.67
CA GLU A 156 -26.14 19.42 1.59
C GLU A 156 -26.50 18.11 2.29
N ALA A 157 -25.68 17.06 2.10
CA ALA A 157 -25.89 15.78 2.78
C ALA A 157 -25.81 15.91 4.31
N LEU A 158 -24.90 16.75 4.81
CA LEU A 158 -24.78 17.03 6.23
C LEU A 158 -25.72 18.14 6.72
N ALA A 159 -26.39 18.88 5.83
CA ALA A 159 -27.26 19.99 6.21
C ALA A 159 -28.42 19.53 7.10
N GLY A 160 -28.92 18.30 6.90
CA GLY A 160 -29.91 17.68 7.78
C GLY A 160 -29.44 17.56 9.22
N PHE A 161 -28.16 17.21 9.42
CA PHE A 161 -27.53 17.16 10.73
C PHE A 161 -27.29 18.56 11.33
N LEU A 162 -26.95 19.55 10.49
CA LEU A 162 -26.63 20.92 10.90
C LEU A 162 -27.88 21.76 11.22
N ASN A 163 -29.03 21.42 10.65
CA ASN A 163 -30.25 22.20 10.79
C ASN A 163 -30.71 22.31 12.24
N GLY A 164 -30.97 23.55 12.69
CA GLY A 164 -31.51 23.84 14.02
C GLY A 164 -30.49 23.76 15.17
N LYS A 165 -29.20 23.56 14.88
CA LYS A 165 -28.14 23.46 15.90
C LYS A 165 -27.22 24.69 15.86
N SER A 166 -26.91 25.22 17.04
CA SER A 166 -25.83 26.19 17.20
C SER A 166 -24.54 25.45 17.53
N LEU A 167 -23.68 25.26 16.53
CA LEU A 167 -22.41 24.56 16.71
C LEU A 167 -21.31 25.50 17.21
N GLY A 168 -20.49 25.02 18.14
CA GLY A 168 -19.25 25.68 18.55
C GLY A 168 -18.14 25.54 17.50
N ALA A 169 -17.06 26.33 17.65
CA ALA A 169 -15.96 26.36 16.68
C ALA A 169 -15.36 24.97 16.39
N ASN A 170 -15.08 24.17 17.43
CA ASN A 170 -14.51 22.82 17.26
C ASN A 170 -15.47 21.85 16.56
N GLN A 171 -16.78 21.98 16.80
CA GLN A 171 -17.79 21.16 16.12
C GLN A 171 -17.90 21.52 14.63
N ILE A 172 -17.84 22.81 14.30
CA ILE A 172 -17.83 23.29 12.91
C ILE A 172 -16.58 22.75 12.20
N GLU A 173 -15.41 22.81 12.85
CA GLU A 173 -14.18 22.31 12.27
C GLU A 173 -14.22 20.80 12.03
N PHE A 174 -14.77 20.04 12.98
CA PHE A 174 -14.97 18.60 12.82
C PHE A 174 -15.86 18.28 11.60
N VAL A 175 -16.97 19.00 11.44
CA VAL A 175 -17.84 18.85 10.26
C VAL A 175 -17.11 19.23 8.98
N ASN A 176 -16.30 20.29 8.99
CA ASN A 176 -15.51 20.69 7.83
C ASN A 176 -14.50 19.61 7.42
N LEU A 177 -13.85 18.94 8.38
CA LEU A 177 -12.98 17.79 8.09
C LEU A 177 -13.74 16.65 7.43
N ILE A 178 -14.97 16.37 7.88
CA ILE A 178 -15.81 15.35 7.22
C ILE A 178 -16.14 15.77 5.79
N VAL A 179 -16.54 17.02 5.58
CA VAL A 179 -16.83 17.55 4.24
C VAL A 179 -15.59 17.43 3.35
N GLU A 180 -14.42 17.82 3.83
CA GLU A 180 -13.17 17.77 3.05
C GLU A 180 -12.82 16.33 2.67
N HIS A 181 -12.90 15.40 3.64
CA HIS A 181 -12.65 14.00 3.39
C HIS A 181 -13.63 13.39 2.38
N LEU A 182 -14.93 13.72 2.49
CA LEU A 182 -15.94 13.31 1.51
C LEU A 182 -15.65 13.92 0.13
N THR A 183 -15.16 15.15 0.05
CA THR A 183 -14.81 15.76 -1.25
C THR A 183 -13.59 15.13 -1.91
N GLU A 184 -12.62 14.68 -1.13
CA GLU A 184 -11.39 14.06 -1.66
C GLU A 184 -11.59 12.59 -2.00
N HIS A 185 -12.18 11.83 -1.07
CA HIS A 185 -12.30 10.38 -1.15
C HIS A 185 -13.70 9.91 -1.54
N GLY A 186 -14.73 10.76 -1.51
CA GLY A 186 -16.08 10.43 -1.97
C GLY A 186 -16.88 9.47 -1.09
N VAL A 187 -16.21 8.66 -0.27
CA VAL A 187 -16.79 7.71 0.67
C VAL A 187 -16.03 7.82 1.99
N MET A 188 -16.72 7.59 3.10
CA MET A 188 -16.15 7.58 4.43
C MET A 188 -16.77 6.43 5.21
N ASP A 189 -15.94 5.68 5.94
CA ASP A 189 -16.41 4.75 6.97
C ASP A 189 -16.55 5.50 8.30
N ALA A 190 -17.62 5.19 9.04
CA ALA A 190 -17.85 5.68 10.39
C ALA A 190 -16.67 5.45 11.34
N ALA A 191 -15.96 4.33 11.17
CA ALA A 191 -14.80 4.00 12.03
C ALA A 191 -13.67 5.04 11.93
N MET A 192 -13.50 5.70 10.78
CA MET A 192 -12.42 6.68 10.57
C MET A 192 -12.58 7.95 11.42
N LEU A 193 -13.77 8.24 11.94
CA LEU A 193 -13.97 9.35 12.87
C LEU A 193 -13.20 9.19 14.19
N TYR A 194 -12.72 7.98 14.47
CA TYR A 194 -11.91 7.63 15.64
C TYR A 194 -10.42 7.49 15.31
N GLU A 195 -9.99 7.91 14.12
CA GLU A 195 -8.60 7.94 13.68
C GLU A 195 -8.14 9.38 13.37
N SER A 196 -6.83 9.59 13.23
CA SER A 196 -6.29 10.87 12.76
C SER A 196 -6.74 11.08 11.30
N PRO A 197 -7.18 12.29 10.90
CA PRO A 197 -7.04 13.61 11.55
C PRO A 197 -8.16 14.01 12.52
N PHE A 198 -9.20 13.20 12.68
CA PHE A 198 -10.38 13.55 13.49
C PHE A 198 -10.08 13.55 14.99
N THR A 199 -9.20 12.65 15.44
CA THR A 199 -8.75 12.57 16.83
C THR A 199 -7.82 13.70 17.26
N ASP A 200 -7.30 14.48 16.31
CA ASP A 200 -6.38 15.59 16.60
C ASP A 200 -7.13 16.79 17.21
N LEU A 201 -8.42 16.94 16.89
CA LEU A 201 -9.31 17.93 17.51
C LEU A 201 -9.73 17.50 18.92
N THR A 202 -10.07 16.23 19.10
CA THR A 202 -10.52 15.67 20.37
C THR A 202 -10.00 14.23 20.54
N PRO A 203 -9.35 13.89 21.68
CA PRO A 203 -8.85 12.54 21.93
C PRO A 203 -9.93 11.45 21.98
N ARG A 204 -11.20 11.84 22.10
CA ARG A 204 -12.37 10.93 22.10
C ARG A 204 -13.14 10.95 20.77
N GLY A 205 -12.60 11.59 19.72
CA GLY A 205 -13.26 11.72 18.43
C GLY A 205 -14.61 12.46 18.55
N PRO A 206 -15.67 12.01 17.84
CA PRO A 206 -16.96 12.71 17.80
C PRO A 206 -17.66 12.75 19.17
N ASP A 207 -17.45 11.74 20.03
CA ASP A 207 -18.04 11.67 21.38
C ASP A 207 -17.53 12.76 22.33
N GLY A 208 -16.38 13.38 22.00
CA GLY A 208 -15.85 14.52 22.73
C GLY A 208 -16.51 15.86 22.36
N LEU A 209 -17.21 15.91 21.23
CA LEU A 209 -17.78 17.14 20.65
C LEU A 209 -19.30 17.14 20.61
N PHE A 210 -19.93 15.98 20.46
CA PHE A 210 -21.37 15.84 20.25
C PHE A 210 -22.00 14.98 21.35
N SER A 211 -23.31 15.15 21.60
CA SER A 211 -24.05 14.21 22.44
C SER A 211 -24.19 12.85 21.73
N SER A 212 -24.42 11.77 22.46
CA SER A 212 -24.61 10.43 21.86
C SER A 212 -25.68 10.44 20.75
N THR A 213 -26.80 11.12 20.97
CA THR A 213 -27.86 11.28 19.96
C THR A 213 -27.39 12.00 18.71
N GLN A 214 -26.53 13.01 18.85
CA GLN A 214 -25.97 13.74 17.72
C GLN A 214 -24.93 12.90 16.98
N VAL A 215 -24.15 12.10 17.68
CA VAL A 215 -23.22 11.14 17.06
C VAL A 215 -24.00 10.13 16.22
N ASP A 216 -25.09 9.56 16.76
CA ASP A 216 -25.94 8.63 16.03
C ASP A 216 -26.55 9.27 14.76
N GLU A 217 -27.04 10.52 14.86
CA GLU A 217 -27.54 11.28 13.71
C GLU A 217 -26.44 11.52 12.66
N LEU A 218 -25.22 11.85 13.09
CA LEU A 218 -24.08 12.08 12.20
C LEU A 218 -23.66 10.80 11.49
N LEU A 219 -23.55 9.69 12.21
CA LEU A 219 -23.25 8.37 11.65
C LEU A 219 -24.32 7.94 10.65
N THR A 220 -25.59 8.19 10.97
CA THR A 220 -26.70 7.94 10.04
C THR A 220 -26.56 8.77 8.77
N ALA A 221 -26.22 10.05 8.88
CA ALA A 221 -26.02 10.91 7.71
C ALA A 221 -24.88 10.41 6.81
N ILE A 222 -23.76 9.97 7.40
CA ILE A 222 -22.62 9.39 6.65
C ILE A 222 -23.04 8.10 5.96
N GLU A 223 -23.78 7.22 6.63
CA GLU A 223 -24.26 5.98 6.02
C GLU A 223 -25.26 6.25 4.89
N GLN A 224 -26.13 7.26 5.01
CA GLN A 224 -27.01 7.66 3.90
C GLN A 224 -26.23 8.14 2.67
N VAL A 225 -25.15 8.89 2.87
CA VAL A 225 -24.22 9.25 1.79
C VAL A 225 -23.65 7.99 1.15
N ARG A 226 -23.22 7.00 1.94
CA ARG A 226 -22.72 5.70 1.46
C ARG A 226 -23.75 4.95 0.60
N LEU A 227 -24.96 4.79 1.12
CA LEU A 227 -26.06 4.08 0.45
C LEU A 227 -26.48 4.73 -0.86
N THR A 228 -26.36 6.05 -1.00
CA THR A 228 -26.73 6.77 -2.24
C THR A 228 -25.89 6.33 -3.45
N ALA A 229 -24.67 5.83 -3.23
CA ALA A 229 -23.82 5.29 -4.28
C ALA A 229 -24.05 3.81 -4.61
N ILE A 230 -24.89 3.13 -3.82
CA ILE A 230 -25.36 1.78 -4.10
C ILE A 230 -26.67 1.94 -4.90
N ALA A 231 -26.80 1.23 -6.02
CA ALA A 231 -28.01 1.36 -6.83
C ALA A 231 -29.25 0.88 -6.05
N VAL A 232 -30.32 1.64 -6.23
CA VAL A 232 -31.67 1.34 -5.73
C VAL A 232 -32.50 0.71 -6.84
#